data_AF-A0A7V5WDF5-F1
#
_entry.id   AF-A0A7V5WDF5-F1
#
_cell.length_a   1.000
_cell.length_b   1.000
_cell.length_c   1.000
_cell.angle_alpha   90.00
_cell.angle_beta   90.00
_cell.angle_gamma   90.00
#
_symmetry.space_group_name_H-M   'P 1'
#
loop_
_entity.id
_entity.type
_entity.pdbx_description
1 polymer ?
#
loop_
_entity_poly.entity_id
_entity_poly.type
_entity_poly.pdbx_seq_one_letter_code
_entity_poly.pdbx_strand_id
1 'polypeptide(L)'
;MPFPTNPYTAGDPVGKTDAFVGRSDVLREVLRVLRHPTQNAITLYGQRRIGKTSILQYLELHLPEHGPYHPVLFDLMNKATLPLPAILHDLGRTIAMHLGLPAPPP
;
A
#
# COMPACT_ATOMS: atom_id res chain seq x y z
N MET A 1 -26.84 -33.32 7.71
CA MET A 1 -26.49 -32.18 8.59
C MET A 1 -25.67 -31.21 7.77
N PRO A 2 -26.01 -29.90 7.69
CA PRO A 2 -25.17 -28.95 6.99
C PRO A 2 -23.92 -28.70 7.84
N PHE A 3 -22.75 -28.68 7.20
CA PHE A 3 -21.51 -28.31 7.86
C PHE A 3 -21.58 -26.82 8.27
N PRO A 4 -21.07 -26.45 9.45
CA PRO A 4 -20.97 -25.04 9.81
C PRO A 4 -20.12 -24.32 8.76
N THR A 5 -20.67 -23.24 8.19
CA THR A 5 -19.96 -22.38 7.26
C THR A 5 -18.68 -21.90 7.91
N ASN A 6 -17.55 -22.12 7.22
CA ASN A 6 -16.26 -21.63 7.67
C ASN A 6 -16.34 -20.10 7.86
N PRO A 7 -16.10 -19.56 9.07
CA PRO A 7 -16.17 -18.12 9.31
C PRO A 7 -15.04 -17.34 8.60
N TYR A 8 -14.02 -18.04 8.11
CA TYR A 8 -12.95 -17.45 7.31
C TYR A 8 -13.37 -17.27 5.85
N THR A 9 -13.97 -16.12 5.56
CA THR A 9 -14.21 -15.67 4.19
C THR A 9 -12.99 -14.92 3.68
N ALA A 10 -12.27 -15.50 2.72
CA ALA A 10 -11.16 -14.81 2.06
C ALA A 10 -11.71 -13.72 1.12
N GLY A 11 -11.84 -12.50 1.63
CA GLY A 11 -12.40 -11.32 0.94
C GLY A 11 -11.37 -10.22 0.63
N ASP A 12 -11.87 -8.99 0.55
CA ASP A 12 -11.07 -7.80 0.28
C ASP A 12 -10.04 -7.52 1.39
N PRO A 13 -8.97 -6.76 1.08
CA PRO A 13 -8.00 -6.32 2.08
C PRO A 13 -8.69 -5.55 3.22
N VAL A 14 -8.39 -5.94 4.47
CA VAL A 14 -8.97 -5.32 5.68
C VAL A 14 -8.15 -4.16 6.26
N GLY A 15 -7.13 -3.66 5.54
CA GLY A 15 -6.12 -2.76 6.12
C GLY A 15 -6.64 -1.39 6.59
N LYS A 16 -7.88 -1.04 6.23
CA LYS A 16 -8.56 0.19 6.63
C LYS A 16 -9.62 -0.02 7.72
N THR A 17 -9.69 -1.19 8.35
CA THR A 17 -10.70 -1.52 9.34
C THR A 17 -10.06 -2.08 10.61
N ASP A 18 -10.84 -2.11 11.71
CA ASP A 18 -10.43 -2.68 12.99
C ASP A 18 -10.14 -4.20 12.91
N ALA A 19 -10.50 -4.84 11.80
CA ALA A 19 -10.17 -6.25 11.55
C ALA A 19 -8.69 -6.46 11.19
N PHE A 20 -7.93 -5.41 10.86
CA PHE A 20 -6.49 -5.50 10.68
C PHE A 20 -5.76 -5.50 12.02
N VAL A 21 -5.51 -6.70 12.56
CA VAL A 21 -4.90 -6.89 13.88
C VAL A 21 -3.44 -7.34 13.74
N GLY A 22 -2.57 -6.79 14.58
CA GLY A 22 -1.14 -7.12 14.63
C GLY A 22 -0.32 -6.34 13.60
N ARG A 23 0.90 -6.82 13.31
CA ARG A 23 1.83 -6.23 12.31
C ARG A 23 2.38 -4.84 12.63
N SER A 24 2.32 -4.41 13.90
CA SER A 24 2.98 -3.20 14.38
C SER A 24 4.52 -3.26 14.25
N ASP A 25 5.09 -4.47 14.22
CA ASP A 25 6.48 -4.73 13.87
C ASP A 25 6.82 -4.29 12.43
N VAL A 26 5.90 -4.49 11.47
CA VAL A 26 6.10 -4.06 10.09
C VAL A 26 6.10 -2.53 9.98
N LEU A 27 5.16 -1.85 10.62
CA LEU A 27 5.14 -0.38 10.67
C LEU A 27 6.44 0.16 11.30
N ARG A 28 6.88 -0.44 12.41
CA ARG A 28 8.14 -0.06 13.07
C ARG A 28 9.33 -0.20 12.13
N GLU A 29 9.40 -1.30 11.37
CA GLU A 29 10.49 -1.54 10.43
C GLU A 29 10.45 -0.57 9.24
N VAL A 30 9.25 -0.29 8.71
CA VAL A 30 9.07 0.73 7.66
C VAL A 30 9.54 2.09 8.14
N LEU A 31 9.13 2.52 9.33
CA LEU A 31 9.57 3.78 9.93
C LEU A 31 11.08 3.81 10.17
N ARG A 32 11.68 2.68 10.59
CA ARG A 32 13.12 2.57 10.74
C ARG A 32 13.81 2.88 9.41
N VAL A 33 13.38 2.26 8.31
CA VAL A 33 13.94 2.49 6.98
C VAL A 33 13.74 3.92 6.50
N LEU A 34 12.51 4.45 6.60
CA LEU A 34 12.16 5.79 6.12
C LEU A 34 12.88 6.93 6.87
N ARG A 35 13.41 6.68 8.07
CA ARG A 35 14.21 7.66 8.82
C ARG A 35 15.68 7.71 8.39
N HIS A 36 16.15 6.73 7.62
CA HIS A 36 17.52 6.72 7.13
C HIS A 36 17.58 7.33 5.71
N PRO A 37 18.30 8.44 5.50
CA PRO A 37 18.30 9.15 4.22
C PRO A 37 18.93 8.35 3.06
N THR A 38 19.70 7.30 3.37
CA THR A 38 20.34 6.42 2.38
C THR A 38 19.53 5.16 2.07
N GLN A 39 18.40 4.94 2.74
CA GLN A 39 17.53 3.79 2.51
C GLN A 39 16.21 4.26 1.89
N ASN A 40 15.85 3.73 0.72
CA ASN A 40 14.72 4.22 -0.07
C ASN A 40 13.84 3.11 -0.67
N ALA A 41 14.11 1.84 -0.37
CA ALA A 41 13.38 0.71 -0.92
C ALA A 41 13.04 -0.33 0.16
N ILE A 42 11.80 -0.79 0.16
CA ILE A 42 11.28 -1.85 1.03
C ILE A 42 10.52 -2.83 0.14
N THR A 43 10.80 -4.13 0.29
CA THR A 43 10.09 -5.18 -0.45
C THR A 43 9.27 -6.03 0.51
N LEU A 44 7.95 -5.99 0.36
CA LEU A 44 7.02 -6.89 1.06
C LEU A 44 6.71 -8.09 0.16
N TYR A 45 7.15 -9.29 0.54
CA TYR A 45 6.94 -10.52 -0.23
C TYR A 45 6.26 -11.61 0.60
N GLY A 46 5.72 -12.63 -0.07
CA GLY A 46 5.01 -13.76 0.56
C GLY A 46 3.82 -14.23 -0.25
N GLN A 47 3.14 -15.27 0.24
CA GLN A 47 2.02 -15.94 -0.46
C GLN A 47 0.83 -15.01 -0.78
N ARG A 48 0.03 -15.36 -1.79
CA ARG A 48 -1.22 -14.65 -2.13
C ARG A 48 -2.14 -14.67 -0.89
N ARG A 49 -2.84 -13.56 -0.62
CA ARG A 49 -3.77 -13.40 0.52
C ARG A 49 -3.14 -13.41 1.93
N ILE A 50 -1.82 -13.29 2.07
CA ILE A 50 -1.15 -13.14 3.39
C ILE A 50 -1.30 -11.73 4.02
N GLY A 51 -2.10 -10.85 3.43
CA GLY A 51 -2.35 -9.49 3.96
C GLY A 51 -1.39 -8.39 3.49
N LYS A 52 -0.63 -8.59 2.40
CA LYS A 52 0.29 -7.56 1.86
C LYS A 52 -0.42 -6.24 1.52
N THR A 53 -1.55 -6.31 0.79
CA THR A 53 -2.34 -5.12 0.44
C THR A 53 -2.93 -4.47 1.68
N SER A 54 -3.35 -5.26 2.68
CA SER A 54 -3.84 -4.74 3.96
C SER A 54 -2.73 -3.99 4.71
N ILE A 55 -1.49 -4.49 4.71
CA ILE A 55 -0.35 -3.77 5.29
C ILE A 55 -0.13 -2.44 4.57
N LEU A 56 -0.15 -2.40 3.23
CA LEU A 56 0.02 -1.15 2.48
C LEU A 56 -1.07 -0.11 2.81
N GLN A 57 -2.32 -0.54 2.93
CA GLN A 57 -3.43 0.31 3.37
C GLN A 57 -3.29 0.78 4.82
N TYR A 58 -2.82 -0.10 5.71
CA TYR A 58 -2.54 0.27 7.10
C TYR A 58 -1.44 1.33 7.17
N LEU A 59 -0.35 1.18 6.41
CA LEU A 59 0.72 2.17 6.31
C LEU A 59 0.22 3.50 5.71
N GLU A 60 -0.64 3.46 4.69
CA GLU A 60 -1.27 4.65 4.11
C GLU A 60 -2.00 5.50 5.17
N LEU A 61 -2.69 4.85 6.11
CA LEU A 61 -3.43 5.53 7.17
C LEU A 61 -2.54 6.06 8.30
N HIS A 62 -1.52 5.30 8.73
CA HIS A 62 -0.81 5.58 9.98
C HIS A 62 0.54 6.28 9.78
N LEU A 63 1.16 6.21 8.60
CA LEU A 63 2.44 6.90 8.36
C LEU A 63 2.39 8.43 8.62
N PRO A 64 1.31 9.16 8.26
CA PRO A 64 1.21 10.59 8.55
C PRO A 64 1.28 10.94 10.04
N GLU A 65 0.92 10.01 10.94
CA GLU A 65 0.99 10.20 12.39
C GLU A 65 2.44 10.14 12.94
N HIS A 66 3.39 9.69 12.13
CA HIS A 66 4.75 9.37 12.56
C HIS A 66 5.84 10.21 11.89
N GLY A 67 5.48 11.24 11.12
CA GLY A 67 6.41 12.15 10.47
C GLY A 67 5.83 12.84 9.25
N PRO A 68 6.66 13.57 8.48
CA PRO A 68 6.23 14.29 7.27
C PRO A 68 6.10 13.31 6.08
N TYR A 69 5.32 12.25 6.26
CA TYR A 69 5.09 11.24 5.23
C TYR A 69 3.75 11.47 4.56
N HIS A 70 3.75 11.49 3.22
CA HIS A 70 2.53 11.54 2.41
C HIS A 70 2.42 10.26 1.57
N PRO A 71 1.75 9.22 2.08
CA PRO A 71 1.66 7.95 1.38
C PRO A 71 0.83 8.09 0.09
N VAL A 72 1.30 7.45 -0.98
CA VAL A 72 0.58 7.35 -2.25
C VAL A 72 0.56 5.89 -2.68
N LEU A 73 -0.62 5.28 -2.70
CA LEU A 73 -0.78 3.93 -3.22
C LEU A 73 -0.91 3.95 -4.74
N PHE A 74 -0.08 3.17 -5.41
CA PHE A 74 -0.10 3.01 -6.86
C PHE A 74 -0.19 1.53 -7.23
N ASP A 75 -1.32 1.13 -7.84
CA ASP A 75 -1.56 -0.27 -8.23
C ASP A 75 -0.97 -0.57 -9.62
N LEU A 76 -0.07 -1.54 -9.67
CA LEU A 76 0.55 -2.04 -10.89
C LEU A 76 -0.18 -3.23 -11.52
N MET A 77 -1.23 -3.77 -10.87
CA MET A 77 -2.02 -4.86 -11.43
C MET A 77 -2.60 -4.46 -12.79
N ASN A 78 -2.49 -5.38 -13.76
CA ASN A 78 -2.96 -5.19 -15.15
C ASN A 78 -2.27 -4.05 -15.91
N LYS A 79 -1.17 -3.47 -15.40
CA LYS A 79 -0.38 -2.43 -16.10
C LYS A 79 0.84 -2.99 -16.85
N ALA A 80 1.06 -4.31 -16.84
CA ALA A 80 2.25 -4.94 -17.41
C ALA A 80 2.40 -4.76 -18.94
N THR A 81 1.30 -4.55 -19.66
CA THR A 81 1.32 -4.32 -21.11
C THR A 81 1.45 -2.85 -21.49
N LEU A 82 1.45 -1.93 -20.51
CA LEU A 82 1.59 -0.50 -20.77
C LEU A 82 3.06 -0.16 -21.01
N PRO A 83 3.35 0.76 -21.94
CA PRO A 83 4.71 1.26 -22.11
C PRO A 83 5.12 2.06 -20.86
N LEU A 84 6.41 2.01 -20.50
CA LEU A 84 6.93 2.69 -19.31
C LEU A 84 6.52 4.18 -19.21
N PRO A 85 6.54 4.98 -20.29
CA PRO A 85 6.05 6.37 -20.24
C PRO A 85 4.60 6.49 -19.74
N ALA A 86 3.71 5.59 -20.15
CA ALA A 86 2.32 5.60 -19.68
C ALA A 86 2.22 5.26 -18.19
N ILE A 87 3.04 4.32 -17.69
CA ILE A 87 3.10 3.98 -16.26
C ILE A 87 3.62 5.17 -15.45
N LEU A 88 4.68 5.83 -15.92
CA LEU A 88 5.26 7.00 -15.24
C LEU A 88 4.31 8.20 -15.26
N HIS A 89 3.60 8.43 -16.36
CA HIS A 89 2.57 9.46 -16.46
C HIS A 89 1.41 9.16 -15.49
N ASP A 90 0.92 7.92 -15.45
CA ASP A 90 -0.09 7.49 -14.48
C ASP A 90 0.36 7.70 -13.04
N LEU A 91 1.59 7.32 -12.71
CA LEU A 91 2.20 7.51 -11.39
C LEU A 91 2.25 9.01 -11.03
N GLY A 92 2.76 9.84 -11.94
CA GLY A 92 2.83 11.29 -11.76
C GLY A 92 1.47 11.92 -11.54
N ARG A 93 0.46 11.50 -12.31
CA ARG A 93 -0.93 11.93 -12.14
C ARG A 93 -1.50 11.51 -10.79
N THR A 94 -1.27 10.27 -10.35
CA THR A 94 -1.73 9.78 -9.05
C THR A 94 -1.10 10.57 -7.89
N ILE A 95 0.20 10.87 -7.98
CA ILE A 95 0.90 11.71 -7.00
C ILE A 95 0.32 13.13 -7.00
N ALA A 96 0.17 13.75 -8.17
CA ALA A 96 -0.36 15.10 -8.29
C ALA A 96 -1.76 15.22 -7.68
N MET A 97 -2.65 14.27 -7.98
CA MET A 97 -3.99 14.22 -7.39
C MET A 97 -3.97 14.10 -5.87
N HIS A 98 -3.10 13.24 -5.30
CA HIS A 98 -3.00 13.05 -3.85
C HIS A 98 -2.42 14.26 -3.10
N LEU A 99 -1.63 15.08 -3.80
CA LEU A 99 -0.99 16.28 -3.24
C LEU A 99 -1.75 17.57 -3.57
N GLY A 100 -2.85 17.51 -4.33
CA GLY A 100 -3.57 18.71 -4.79
C GLY A 100 -2.77 19.56 -5.78
N LEU A 101 -1.84 18.95 -6.51
CA LEU A 101 -1.00 19.61 -7.51
C LEU A 101 -1.62 19.52 -8.92
N PRO A 102 -1.25 20.41 -9.85
CA PRO A 102 -1.66 20.27 -11.24
C PRO A 102 -1.15 18.94 -11.83
N ALA A 103 -1.96 18.34 -12.71
CA ALA A 103 -1.58 17.12 -13.40
C ALA A 103 -0.33 17.35 -14.27
N PRO A 104 0.54 16.33 -14.41
CA PRO A 104 1.66 16.42 -15.34
C PRO A 104 1.17 16.61 -16.78
N PRO A 105 1.97 17.26 -17.64
CA PRO A 105 1.67 17.34 -19.06
C PRO A 105 1.62 15.93 -19.69
N PRO A 106 0.86 15.76 -20.78
CA PRO A 106 0.72 14.49 -21.49
C PRO A 106 2.03 13.98 -22.09
#